data_AF-A0A4U7DME7-F1
#
_entry.id   AF-A0A4U7DME7-F1
#
_cell.length_a   1.000
_cell.length_b   1.000
_cell.length_c   1.000
_cell.angle_alpha   90.00
_cell.angle_beta   90.00
_cell.angle_gamma   90.00
#
_symmetry.space_group_name_H-M   'P 1'
#
loop_
_entity.id
_entity.type
_entity.pdbx_description
1 polymer ?
#
loop_
_entity_poly.entity_id
_entity_poly.type
_entity_poly.pdbx_seq_one_letter_code
_entity_poly.pdbx_strand_id
1 'polypeptide(L)'
;MTRFDAAGEDERLRLFADAAAAHRARSGDVMTVDVDPASDDTEGGEVPPWIQLVGTELIMDCTDEELERLKDLLSEFPEFRIDELVSPEEAEGTNAVVTARSDANRVAGFVERAFREVYELDAEYRAWVTAI
;
A
#
# COMPACT_ATOMS: atom_id res chain seq x y z
N MET A 1 -2.17 -10.22 -19.17
CA MET A 1 -1.57 -9.03 -19.79
C MET A 1 -1.82 -7.86 -18.84
N THR A 2 -1.16 -7.91 -17.68
CA THR A 2 -1.20 -6.86 -16.65
C THR A 2 -0.38 -5.70 -17.20
N ARG A 3 -1.03 -4.56 -17.45
CA ARG A 3 -0.43 -3.42 -18.16
C ARG A 3 0.59 -2.64 -17.30
N PHE A 4 0.89 -3.15 -16.10
CA PHE A 4 1.41 -2.37 -14.99
C PHE A 4 2.17 -3.30 -14.03
N ASP A 5 3.28 -3.88 -14.45
CA ASP A 5 4.22 -4.61 -13.58
C ASP A 5 5.49 -3.77 -13.49
N ALA A 6 6.06 -3.62 -12.29
CA ALA A 6 7.25 -2.82 -12.02
C ALA A 6 8.12 -3.51 -10.97
N ALA A 7 9.42 -3.62 -11.26
CA ALA A 7 10.40 -4.32 -10.41
C ALA A 7 11.49 -3.39 -9.85
N GLY A 8 11.70 -2.21 -10.46
CA GLY A 8 12.59 -1.18 -9.94
C GLY A 8 11.84 -0.08 -9.18
N GLU A 9 12.46 0.49 -8.16
CA GLU A 9 11.87 1.55 -7.32
C GLU A 9 11.31 2.72 -8.15
N ASP A 10 12.09 3.27 -9.09
CA ASP A 10 11.63 4.36 -9.97
C ASP A 10 10.42 3.96 -10.84
N GLU A 11 10.37 2.69 -11.27
CA GLU A 11 9.25 2.16 -12.07
C GLU A 11 8.00 2.00 -11.19
N ARG A 12 8.16 1.51 -9.96
CA ARG A 12 7.06 1.37 -8.98
C ARG A 12 6.51 2.71 -8.56
N LEU A 13 7.36 3.66 -8.19
CA LEU A 13 6.95 5.03 -7.86
C LEU A 13 6.16 5.67 -9.00
N ARG A 14 6.64 5.53 -10.25
CA ARG A 14 5.92 6.03 -11.41
C ARG A 14 4.58 5.32 -11.60
N LEU A 15 4.57 4.00 -11.48
CA LEU A 15 3.37 3.20 -11.62
C LEU A 15 2.29 3.61 -10.60
N PHE A 16 2.66 3.72 -9.33
CA PHE A 16 1.73 4.09 -8.25
C PHE A 16 1.23 5.52 -8.41
N ALA A 17 2.09 6.46 -8.82
CA ALA A 17 1.71 7.85 -9.04
C ALA A 17 0.74 7.99 -10.23
N ASP A 18 1.05 7.34 -11.36
CA ASP A 18 0.18 7.36 -12.55
C ASP A 18 -1.19 6.74 -12.25
N ALA A 19 -1.21 5.65 -11.49
CA ALA A 19 -2.44 5.00 -11.08
C ALA A 19 -3.26 5.84 -10.09
N ALA A 20 -2.65 6.41 -9.05
CA ALA A 20 -3.34 7.28 -8.10
C ALA A 20 -3.89 8.55 -8.77
N ALA A 21 -3.17 9.10 -9.75
CA ALA A 21 -3.66 10.20 -10.57
C ALA A 21 -4.87 9.78 -11.43
N ALA A 22 -4.80 8.60 -12.06
CA ALA A 22 -5.89 8.07 -12.86
C ALA A 22 -7.14 7.77 -12.03
N HIS A 23 -6.99 7.19 -10.84
CA HIS A 23 -8.06 6.93 -9.88
C HIS A 23 -8.84 8.21 -9.55
N ARG A 24 -8.12 9.27 -9.15
CA ARG A 24 -8.74 10.56 -8.83
C ARG A 24 -9.38 11.22 -10.04
N ALA A 25 -8.74 11.18 -11.20
CA ALA A 25 -9.24 11.81 -12.41
C ALA A 25 -10.54 11.16 -12.93
N ARG A 26 -10.72 9.87 -12.68
CA ARG A 26 -11.89 9.10 -13.11
C ARG A 26 -12.97 8.98 -12.06
N SER A 27 -12.73 9.48 -10.84
CA SER A 27 -13.52 9.14 -9.66
C SER A 27 -13.70 7.62 -9.53
N GLY A 28 -12.60 6.88 -9.71
CA GLY A 28 -12.62 5.42 -9.60
C GLY A 28 -13.09 4.99 -8.21
N ASP A 29 -13.71 3.81 -8.14
CA ASP A 29 -14.20 3.30 -6.86
C ASP A 29 -13.03 2.80 -6.02
N VAL A 30 -12.10 2.06 -6.63
CA VAL A 30 -10.92 1.51 -5.95
C VAL A 30 -9.74 1.32 -6.90
N MET A 31 -8.54 1.58 -6.36
CA MET A 31 -7.27 1.14 -6.91
C MET A 31 -6.59 0.21 -5.91
N THR A 32 -6.13 -0.96 -6.34
CA THR A 32 -5.34 -1.90 -5.53
C THR A 32 -3.92 -1.99 -6.10
N VAL A 33 -2.94 -1.97 -5.21
CA VAL A 33 -1.56 -2.37 -5.48
C VAL A 33 -1.34 -3.74 -4.87
N ASP A 34 -1.08 -4.74 -5.71
CA ASP A 34 -0.83 -6.11 -5.32
C ASP A 34 0.67 -6.42 -5.49
N VAL A 35 1.21 -7.28 -4.62
CA VAL A 35 2.59 -7.77 -4.69
C VAL A 35 2.64 -9.16 -5.30
N ASP A 36 3.69 -9.44 -6.10
CA ASP A 36 3.95 -10.78 -6.61
C ASP A 36 4.22 -11.75 -5.45
N PRO A 37 3.49 -12.86 -5.33
CA PRO A 37 3.75 -13.86 -4.30
C PRO A 37 5.19 -14.38 -4.28
N ALA A 38 5.91 -14.33 -5.41
CA ALA A 38 7.33 -14.71 -5.45
C ALA A 38 8.28 -13.61 -4.95
N SER A 39 7.78 -12.41 -4.65
CA SER A 39 8.53 -11.30 -4.06
C SER A 39 8.29 -11.15 -2.55
N ASP A 40 7.30 -11.85 -2.01
CA ASP A 40 7.05 -11.90 -0.58
C ASP A 40 7.75 -13.12 0.03
N ASP A 41 9.00 -12.91 0.45
CA ASP A 41 9.80 -13.91 1.15
C ASP A 41 9.63 -13.82 2.68
N THR A 42 8.69 -12.99 3.17
CA THR A 42 8.47 -12.77 4.60
C THR A 42 7.57 -13.86 5.19
N GLU A 43 7.73 -14.15 6.48
CA GLU A 43 6.85 -15.08 7.20
C GLU A 43 5.46 -14.45 7.53
N GLY A 44 5.15 -13.27 6.98
CA GLY A 44 4.12 -12.33 7.44
C GLY A 44 2.65 -12.68 7.12
N GLY A 45 2.37 -13.76 6.40
CA GLY A 45 0.99 -14.21 6.15
C GLY A 45 0.89 -15.24 5.03
N GLU A 46 -0.24 -15.96 4.94
CA GLU A 46 -0.51 -16.89 3.82
C GLU A 46 -0.71 -16.17 2.48
N VAL A 47 -0.91 -14.84 2.48
CA VAL A 47 -1.25 -14.02 1.31
C VAL A 47 -0.31 -12.83 1.24
N PRO A 48 0.26 -12.52 0.05
CA PRO A 48 1.13 -11.36 -0.12
C PRO A 48 0.43 -10.05 0.23
N PRO A 49 1.18 -9.05 0.74
CA PRO A 49 0.61 -7.78 1.14
C PRO A 49 0.04 -7.03 -0.07
N TRP A 50 -0.98 -6.22 0.20
CA TRP A 50 -1.64 -5.35 -0.77
C TRP A 50 -1.97 -4.02 -0.11
N ILE A 51 -2.09 -2.96 -0.91
CA ILE A 51 -2.54 -1.65 -0.43
C ILE A 51 -3.62 -1.13 -1.38
N GLN A 52 -4.77 -0.74 -0.84
CA GLN A 52 -5.85 -0.13 -1.62
C GLN A 52 -5.93 1.37 -1.41
N LEU A 53 -6.31 2.10 -2.46
CA LEU A 53 -6.71 3.50 -2.42
C LEU A 53 -8.20 3.60 -2.78
N VAL A 54 -9.01 4.05 -1.82
CA VAL A 54 -10.45 4.30 -1.97
C VAL A 54 -10.70 5.79 -1.69
N GLY A 55 -11.08 6.55 -2.72
CA GLY A 55 -11.10 8.01 -2.63
C GLY A 55 -9.75 8.62 -2.21
N THR A 56 -9.60 8.96 -0.94
CA THR A 56 -8.34 9.46 -0.33
C THR A 56 -7.81 8.56 0.80
N GLU A 57 -8.43 7.42 1.03
CA GLU A 57 -8.06 6.49 2.11
C GLU A 57 -7.21 5.36 1.56
N LEU A 58 -6.12 5.07 2.26
CA LEU A 58 -5.27 3.91 2.04
C LEU A 58 -5.68 2.82 3.03
N ILE A 59 -5.96 1.63 2.52
CA ILE A 59 -6.39 0.47 3.31
C ILE A 59 -5.29 -0.58 3.23
N MET A 60 -4.93 -1.13 4.39
CA MET A 60 -3.83 -2.06 4.56
C MET A 60 -4.19 -3.04 5.69
N ASP A 61 -3.85 -4.31 5.54
CA ASP A 61 -3.89 -5.27 6.65
C ASP A 61 -2.50 -5.36 7.27
N CYS A 62 -2.43 -5.30 8.59
CA CYS A 62 -1.17 -5.32 9.32
C CYS A 62 -1.23 -6.34 10.46
N THR A 63 -0.18 -7.13 10.64
CA THR A 63 0.12 -7.76 11.93
C THR A 63 0.41 -6.71 13.00
N ASP A 64 0.49 -7.10 14.27
CA ASP A 64 0.81 -6.15 15.36
C ASP A 64 2.16 -5.46 15.15
N GLU A 65 3.18 -6.19 14.66
CA GLU A 65 4.51 -5.66 14.37
C GLU A 65 4.52 -4.74 13.15
N GLU A 66 3.76 -5.07 12.11
CA GLU A 66 3.55 -4.20 10.94
C GLU A 66 2.82 -2.91 11.34
N LEU A 67 1.83 -3.00 12.23
CA LEU A 67 1.09 -1.82 12.70
C LEU A 67 1.99 -0.86 13.49
N GLU A 68 2.95 -1.37 14.27
CA GLU A 68 3.96 -0.53 14.92
C GLU A 68 4.84 0.20 13.88
N ARG A 69 5.34 -0.52 12.88
CA ARG A 69 6.13 0.07 11.78
C ARG A 69 5.34 1.08 10.96
N LEU A 70 4.05 0.82 10.73
CA LEU A 70 3.15 1.75 10.05
C LEU A 70 3.04 3.08 10.82
N LYS A 71 2.92 3.03 12.15
CA LYS A 71 2.86 4.24 12.99
C LYS A 71 4.17 5.03 12.92
N ASP A 72 5.31 4.34 12.90
CA ASP A 72 6.62 4.97 12.74
C ASP A 72 6.73 5.65 11.36
N LEU A 73 6.36 4.96 10.28
CA LEU A 73 6.33 5.53 8.93
C LEU A 73 5.43 6.77 8.85
N LEU A 74 4.25 6.74 9.47
CA LEU A 74 3.31 7.87 9.48
C LEU A 74 3.89 9.11 10.18
N SER A 75 4.85 8.97 11.08
CA SER A 75 5.55 10.11 11.69
C SER A 75 6.33 10.94 10.66
N GLU A 76 6.71 10.34 9.52
CA GLU A 76 7.40 10.98 8.39
C GLU A 76 6.45 11.53 7.32
N PHE A 77 5.15 11.23 7.44
CA PHE A 77 4.09 11.65 6.54
C PHE A 77 2.99 12.39 7.33
N PRO A 78 3.24 13.64 7.77
CA PRO A 78 2.34 14.37 8.68
C PRO A 78 0.94 14.65 8.12
N GLU A 79 0.77 14.57 6.80
CA GLU A 79 -0.50 14.69 6.09
C GLU A 79 -1.30 13.38 5.99
N PHE A 80 -0.74 12.27 6.49
CA PHE A 80 -1.35 10.95 6.56
C PHE A 80 -1.73 10.66 8.01
N ARG A 81 -2.93 10.09 8.22
CA ARG A 81 -3.43 9.78 9.57
C ARG A 81 -4.24 8.51 9.58
N ILE A 82 -4.04 7.68 10.59
CA ILE A 82 -4.95 6.57 10.89
C ILE A 82 -6.32 7.17 11.23
N ASP A 83 -7.33 6.78 10.47
CA ASP A 83 -8.73 7.13 10.68
C ASP A 83 -9.46 6.00 11.43
N GLU A 84 -9.18 4.74 11.04
CA GLU A 84 -9.80 3.56 11.63
C GLU A 84 -8.80 2.41 11.77
N LEU A 85 -8.98 1.60 12.83
CA LEU A 85 -8.30 0.33 13.06
C LEU A 85 -9.35 -0.72 13.44
N VAL A 86 -9.42 -1.80 12.70
CA VAL A 86 -10.36 -2.91 12.95
C VAL A 86 -9.57 -4.20 13.10
N SER A 87 -9.57 -4.78 14.29
CA SER A 87 -8.94 -6.07 14.59
C SER A 87 -10.02 -7.14 14.81
N PRO A 88 -10.27 -8.04 13.85
CA PRO A 88 -11.26 -9.10 14.00
C PRO A 88 -10.85 -10.13 15.06
N GLU A 89 -11.82 -10.74 15.75
CA GLU A 89 -11.53 -11.79 16.75
C GLU A 89 -11.09 -13.12 16.10
N GLU A 90 -11.42 -13.33 14.83
CA GLU A 90 -11.19 -14.59 14.09
C GLU A 90 -9.99 -14.52 13.13
N ALA A 91 -9.25 -13.41 13.10
CA ALA A 91 -8.11 -13.22 12.21
C ALA A 91 -6.92 -12.63 12.97
N GLU A 92 -5.72 -13.12 12.65
CA GLU A 92 -4.46 -12.56 13.15
C GLU A 92 -4.11 -11.35 12.27
N GLY A 93 -4.61 -10.16 12.64
CA GLY A 93 -4.33 -8.93 11.92
C GLY A 93 -5.25 -7.77 12.30
N THR A 94 -4.80 -6.56 12.00
CA THR A 94 -5.54 -5.31 12.12
C THR A 94 -5.66 -4.67 10.75
N ASN A 95 -6.89 -4.49 10.28
CA ASN A 95 -7.16 -3.66 9.13
C ASN A 95 -7.00 -2.18 9.52
N ALA A 96 -6.11 -1.48 8.85
CA ALA A 96 -5.81 -0.08 9.06
C ALA A 96 -6.30 0.77 7.89
N VAL A 97 -7.05 1.83 8.22
CA VAL A 97 -7.51 2.85 7.27
C VAL A 97 -6.74 4.13 7.54
N VAL A 98 -5.97 4.59 6.55
CA VAL A 98 -5.15 5.78 6.61
C VAL A 98 -5.68 6.83 5.64
N THR A 99 -6.17 7.96 6.15
CA THR A 99 -6.52 9.10 5.30
C THR A 99 -5.25 9.77 4.76
N ALA A 100 -5.17 9.93 3.43
CA ALA A 100 -4.07 10.54 2.70
C ALA A 100 -4.56 11.71 1.83
N ARG A 101 -4.67 12.91 2.41
CA ARG A 101 -5.06 14.13 1.68
C ARG A 101 -3.84 14.78 1.01
N SER A 102 -3.21 14.05 0.10
CA SER A 102 -1.99 14.47 -0.56
C SER A 102 -2.03 14.23 -2.07
N ASP A 103 -1.01 14.69 -2.79
CA ASP A 103 -0.90 14.50 -4.23
C ASP A 103 -0.52 13.04 -4.61
N ALA A 104 -0.53 12.74 -5.91
CA ALA A 104 -0.27 11.38 -6.41
C ALA A 104 1.17 10.91 -6.15
N ASN A 105 2.16 11.81 -6.23
CA ASN A 105 3.55 11.45 -5.97
C ASN A 105 3.77 11.15 -4.50
N ARG A 106 3.10 11.90 -3.62
CA ARG A 106 3.21 11.67 -2.18
C ARG A 106 2.54 10.36 -1.75
N VAL A 107 1.38 10.04 -2.34
CA VAL A 107 0.75 8.72 -2.15
C VAL A 107 1.65 7.60 -2.69
N ALA A 108 2.22 7.75 -3.87
CA ALA A 108 3.14 6.77 -4.43
C ALA A 108 4.36 6.52 -3.53
N GLY A 109 4.97 7.58 -3.01
CA GLY A 109 6.09 7.47 -2.08
C GLY A 109 5.72 6.82 -0.75
N PHE A 110 4.51 7.07 -0.24
CA PHE A 110 4.02 6.37 0.94
C PHE A 110 3.82 4.87 0.67
N VAL A 111 3.17 4.52 -0.45
CA VAL A 111 2.91 3.13 -0.84
C VAL A 111 4.20 2.34 -1.01
N GLU A 112 5.21 2.88 -1.70
CA GLU A 112 6.53 2.25 -1.85
C GLU A 112 7.19 2.01 -0.48
N ARG A 113 7.19 3.02 0.40
CA ARG A 113 7.79 2.88 1.73
C ARG A 113 7.02 1.94 2.63
N ALA A 114 5.70 1.88 2.51
CA ALA A 114 4.91 0.90 3.23
C ALA A 114 5.32 -0.53 2.86
N PHE A 115 5.44 -0.84 1.57
CA PHE A 115 5.92 -2.16 1.14
C PHE A 115 7.33 -2.49 1.64
N ARG A 116 8.24 -1.52 1.61
CA ARG A 116 9.65 -1.74 1.98
C ARG A 116 9.91 -1.75 3.49
N GLU A 117 9.19 -0.94 4.26
CA GLU A 117 9.48 -0.68 5.67
C GLU A 117 8.42 -1.28 6.60
N VAL A 118 7.15 -1.25 6.20
CA VAL A 118 6.05 -1.85 6.99
C VAL A 118 5.98 -3.35 6.71
N TYR A 119 6.00 -3.75 5.45
CA TYR A 119 5.95 -5.16 5.04
C TYR A 119 7.33 -5.78 4.81
N GLU A 120 8.42 -5.03 5.01
CA GLU A 120 9.80 -5.53 4.90
C GLU A 120 10.16 -6.23 3.58
N LEU A 121 9.43 -5.95 2.50
CA LEU A 121 9.70 -6.55 1.19
C LEU A 121 11.08 -6.16 0.67
N ASP A 122 11.74 -7.03 -0.10
CA ASP A 122 13.03 -6.75 -0.74
C ASP A 122 12.94 -5.60 -1.77
N ALA A 123 14.08 -4.97 -2.11
CA ALA A 123 14.10 -3.81 -3.00
C ALA A 123 13.65 -4.16 -4.42
N GLU A 124 13.84 -5.42 -4.80
CA GLU A 124 13.53 -5.98 -6.11
C GLU A 124 12.10 -6.52 -6.21
N TYR A 125 11.24 -6.25 -5.19
CA TYR A 125 9.87 -6.72 -5.19
C TYR A 125 9.09 -6.23 -6.42
N ARG A 126 8.20 -7.10 -6.90
CA ARG A 126 7.32 -6.80 -8.02
C ARG A 126 5.93 -6.48 -7.53
N ALA A 127 5.34 -5.46 -8.13
CA ALA A 127 3.98 -5.07 -7.86
C ALA A 127 3.23 -4.71 -9.13
N TRP A 128 1.92 -4.91 -9.10
CA TRP A 128 1.03 -4.40 -10.14
C TRP A 128 -0.16 -3.65 -9.57
N VAL A 129 -0.79 -2.87 -10.45
CA VAL A 129 -1.99 -2.11 -10.11
C VAL A 129 -3.21 -2.65 -10.84
N THR A 130 -4.26 -2.88 -10.07
CA THR A 130 -5.62 -3.15 -10.54
C THR A 130 -6.51 -1.96 -10.18
N ALA A 131 -7.27 -1.43 -11.14
CA ALA A 131 -8.25 -0.37 -10.88
C ALA A 131 -9.60 -0.77 -11.47
N ILE A 132 -10.67 -0.58 -10.71
CA ILE A 132 -12.05 -0.91 -11.07
C ILE A 132 -12.86 0.38 -11.23
#